data_AF-G2H064-F1
#
_entry.id   AF-G2H064-F1
#
_cell.length_a   1.000
_cell.length_b   1.000
_cell.length_c   1.000
_cell.angle_alpha   90.00
_cell.angle_beta   90.00
_cell.angle_gamma   90.00
#
_symmetry.space_group_name_H-M   'P 1'
#
loop_
_entity.id
_entity.type
_entity.pdbx_description
1 polymer ?
#
loop_
_entity_poly.entity_id
_entity_poly.type
_entity_poly.pdbx_seq_one_letter_code
_entity_poly.pdbx_strand_id
1 'polypeptide(L)' 'MSKLTPAAVTGSLKTPVGRLRKLNMGSTYLSAFTVGDQLLWGAAEPLRRMLQLLKEK' A
#
# COMPACT_ATOMS: atom_id res chain seq x y z
N MET A 1 11.27 -9.09 -9.33
CA MET A 1 11.14 -8.52 -7.96
C MET A 1 11.21 -6.98 -7.90
N SER A 2 11.56 -6.27 -8.99
CA SER A 2 11.77 -4.81 -8.96
C SER A 2 10.59 -3.98 -8.43
N LYS A 3 9.35 -4.43 -8.63
CA LYS A 3 8.12 -3.68 -8.27
C LYS A 3 7.73 -3.72 -6.79
N LEU A 4 8.43 -4.48 -5.94
CA LEU A 4 8.08 -4.65 -4.51
C LEU A 4 9.24 -4.17 -3.61
N THR A 5 9.73 -2.97 -3.88
CA THR A 5 10.87 -2.35 -3.18
C THR A 5 10.59 -0.87 -2.90
N PRO A 6 11.20 -0.27 -1.84
CA PRO A 6 11.04 1.17 -1.58
C PRO A 6 11.43 2.03 -2.79
N ALA A 7 12.57 1.73 -3.43
CA ALA A 7 13.06 2.47 -4.59
C ALA A 7 12.07 2.53 -5.76
N ALA A 8 11.23 1.49 -5.94
CA ALA A 8 10.22 1.46 -6.99
C ALA A 8 8.89 2.14 -6.61
N VAL A 9 8.68 2.45 -5.32
CA VAL A 9 7.40 2.94 -4.78
C VAL A 9 7.49 4.39 -4.29
N THR A 10 8.69 4.88 -3.92
CA THR A 10 8.90 6.27 -3.48
C THR A 10 8.30 7.27 -4.45
N GLY A 11 7.54 8.24 -3.91
CA GLY A 11 6.85 9.29 -4.65
C GLY A 11 5.60 8.84 -5.42
N SER A 12 5.16 7.58 -5.27
CA SER A 12 4.00 7.03 -5.97
C SER A 12 2.83 6.72 -5.05
N LEU A 13 1.61 6.92 -5.56
CA LEU A 13 0.37 6.45 -4.91
C LEU A 13 0.13 4.94 -5.05
N LYS A 14 1.02 4.20 -5.70
CA LYS A 14 0.93 2.74 -5.84
C LYS A 14 1.24 2.05 -4.52
N THR A 15 0.43 1.07 -4.14
CA THR A 15 0.61 0.22 -2.95
C THR A 15 0.76 -1.26 -3.34
N PRO A 16 1.90 -1.66 -3.94
CA PRO A 16 2.07 -3.02 -4.41
C PRO A 16 2.09 -4.02 -3.25
N VAL A 17 1.32 -5.11 -3.40
CA VAL A 17 1.35 -6.29 -2.55
C VAL A 17 1.86 -7.49 -3.34
N GLY A 18 2.69 -8.32 -2.72
CA GLY A 18 3.26 -9.52 -3.32
C GLY A 18 3.65 -10.54 -2.28
N ARG A 19 4.46 -11.53 -2.70
CA ARG A 19 4.87 -12.67 -1.86
C ARG A 19 3.67 -13.44 -1.27
N LEU A 20 2.55 -13.45 -1.99
CA LEU A 20 1.33 -14.14 -1.61
C LEU A 20 1.55 -15.65 -1.66
N ARG A 21 1.51 -16.32 -0.50
CA ARG A 21 1.59 -17.78 -0.40
C ARG A 21 0.96 -18.29 0.87
N LYS A 22 0.45 -19.51 0.84
CA LYS A 22 0.00 -20.21 2.06
C LYS A 22 1.20 -20.46 2.98
N LEU A 23 0.98 -20.32 4.28
CA LEU A 23 1.99 -20.63 5.30
C LEU A 23 1.93 -22.11 5.66
N ASN A 24 3.07 -22.64 6.10
CA ASN A 24 3.19 -24.05 6.53
C ASN A 24 2.36 -24.35 7.80
N MET A 25 1.86 -23.32 8.49
CA MET A 25 0.99 -23.42 9.66
C MET A 25 -0.42 -23.94 9.32
N GLY A 26 -0.84 -23.85 8.06
CA GLY A 26 -2.15 -24.33 7.63
C GLY A 26 -2.72 -23.54 6.45
N SER A 27 -3.70 -24.12 5.76
CA SER A 27 -4.33 -23.56 4.56
C SER A 27 -5.10 -22.26 4.81
N THR A 28 -5.40 -21.95 6.06
CA THR A 28 -6.08 -20.71 6.49
C THR A 28 -5.10 -19.53 6.65
N TYR A 29 -3.80 -19.78 6.72
CA TYR A 29 -2.78 -18.74 6.93
C TYR A 29 -2.14 -18.31 5.60
N LEU A 30 -2.16 -17.00 5.32
CA LEU A 30 -1.60 -16.39 4.11
C LEU A 30 -0.48 -15.42 4.48
N SER A 31 0.68 -15.55 3.85
CA SER A 31 1.75 -14.55 3.90
C SER A 31 1.53 -13.52 2.81
N ALA A 32 1.79 -12.25 3.12
CA ALA A 32 1.82 -11.16 2.16
C ALA A 32 2.93 -10.18 2.55
N PHE A 33 3.49 -9.48 1.57
CA PHE A 33 4.43 -8.39 1.79
C PHE A 33 4.02 -7.21 0.92
N THR A 34 3.99 -6.02 1.51
CA THR A 34 3.56 -4.78 0.83
C THR A 34 4.57 -3.67 1.08
N VAL A 35 4.62 -2.70 0.16
CA VAL A 35 5.42 -1.48 0.28
C VAL A 35 4.55 -0.29 -0.11
N GLY A 36 4.70 0.83 0.58
CA GLY A 36 3.98 2.08 0.30
C GLY A 36 4.85 3.28 0.60
N ASP A 37 4.53 4.41 -0.02
CA ASP A 37 5.15 5.69 0.31
C ASP A 37 4.55 6.25 1.61
N GLN A 38 5.41 6.57 2.57
CA GLN A 38 5.02 7.04 3.90
C GLN A 38 4.39 8.44 3.88
N LEU A 39 4.84 9.34 3.02
CA LEU A 39 4.38 10.73 3.02
C LEU A 39 3.11 10.92 2.19
N LEU A 40 2.78 9.97 1.33
CA LEU A 40 1.56 10.00 0.52
C LEU A 40 0.38 9.34 1.24
N TRP A 41 0.11 8.06 0.99
CA TRP A 41 -0.99 7.36 1.64
C TRP A 41 -0.83 7.27 3.15
N GLY A 42 0.42 7.26 3.65
CA GLY A 42 0.70 7.29 5.09
C GLY A 42 0.53 8.65 5.75
N ALA A 43 0.31 9.75 4.99
CA ALA A 43 0.14 11.08 5.56
C ALA A 43 -0.76 12.03 4.74
N ALA A 44 -0.28 12.55 3.60
CA ALA A 44 -0.92 13.69 2.92
C ALA A 44 -2.17 13.33 2.09
N GLU A 45 -2.16 12.18 1.41
CA GLU A 45 -3.21 11.80 0.47
C GLU A 45 -4.59 11.61 1.13
N PRO A 46 -4.71 10.98 2.32
CA PRO A 46 -5.98 10.91 3.04
C PRO A 46 -6.59 12.28 3.33
N LEU A 47 -5.78 13.25 3.76
CA LEU A 47 -6.25 14.61 4.06
C LEU A 47 -6.78 15.31 2.81
N ARG A 48 -6.03 15.22 1.70
CA ARG A 48 -6.42 15.80 0.41
C ARG A 48 -7.77 15.25 -0.07
N ARG A 49 -7.95 13.91 -0.03
CA ARG A 49 -9.19 13.26 -0.47
C ARG A 49 -10.37 13.60 0.45
N MET A 50 -10.14 13.65 1.77
CA MET A 50 -11.20 14.00 2.72
C MET A 50 -11.70 15.44 2.49
N LEU A 51 -10.79 16.40 2.30
CA LEU A 51 -11.16 17.78 1.97
C LEU A 51 -11.97 17.84 0.67
N GLN A 52 -11.58 17.08 -0.35
CA GLN A 52 -12.32 17.02 -1.62
C GLN A 52 -13.75 16.52 -1.42
N LEU A 53 -13.96 15.46 -0.63
CA LEU A 53 -15.30 14.96 -0.30
C LEU A 53 -16.18 15.99 0.42
N LEU A 54 -15.59 16.83 1.27
CA LEU A 54 -16.30 17.89 1.97
C LEU A 54 -16.71 19.06 1.06
N LYS A 55 -15.94 19.31 -0.01
CA LYS A 55 -16.24 20.37 -0.99
C LYS A 55 -17.27 19.95 -2.05
N GLU A 56 -17.38 18.65 -2.31
CA GLU A 56 -18.34 18.08 -3.28
C GLU A 56 -19.75 17.89 -2.66
N LYS A 57 -19.90 18.14 -1.35
CA LYS A 57 -21.18 18.36 -0.67
C LYS A 57 -21.49 19.86 -0.58
#